data_AF-K7Z8W0-F1
#
_entry.id   AF-K7Z8W0-F1
#
_cell.length_a   1.000
_cell.length_b   1.000
_cell.length_c   1.000
_cell.angle_alpha   90.00
_cell.angle_beta   90.00
_cell.angle_gamma   90.00
#
_symmetry.space_group_name_H-M   'P 1'
#
loop_
_entity.id
_entity.type
_entity.pdbx_description
1 polymer ?
#
loop_
_entity_poly.entity_id
_entity_poly.type
_entity_poly.pdbx_seq_one_letter_code
_entity_poly.pdbx_strand_id
1 'polypeptide(L)'
;MDFGMQMVGAERTKDMLLTNYSSGTIYDISHTIAADSFFVSSDCPDQLRAGLSCRYRIAFFCHYEGYQTGTLNIFTSDKNYRVHLSGYCNPLP
;
A
#
# COMPACT_ATOMS: atom_id res chain seq x y z
N MET A 1 -0.31 -4.01 -7.31
CA MET A 1 -0.05 -4.96 -6.22
C MET A 1 -1.25 -5.86 -6.10
N ASP A 2 -1.08 -7.13 -6.45
CA ASP A 2 -2.16 -8.09 -6.42
C ASP A 2 -2.10 -8.94 -5.15
N PHE A 3 -3.21 -9.04 -4.42
CA PHE A 3 -3.38 -9.87 -3.23
C PHE A 3 -3.91 -11.27 -3.56
N GLY A 4 -4.27 -11.53 -4.81
CA GLY A 4 -4.79 -12.81 -5.28
C GLY A 4 -6.17 -13.11 -4.71
N MET A 5 -6.55 -14.39 -4.79
CA MET A 5 -7.81 -14.89 -4.25
C MET A 5 -7.72 -15.12 -2.74
N GLN A 6 -8.69 -14.60 -1.98
CA GLN A 6 -8.91 -14.82 -0.55
C GLN A 6 -10.35 -15.30 -0.33
N MET A 7 -10.61 -16.05 0.74
CA MET A 7 -11.98 -16.34 1.16
C MET A 7 -12.60 -15.11 1.83
N VAL A 8 -13.91 -14.91 1.68
CA VAL A 8 -14.64 -13.87 2.43
C VAL A 8 -14.38 -14.06 3.94
N GLY A 9 -14.07 -12.96 4.62
CA GLY A 9 -13.66 -12.92 6.03
C GLY A 9 -12.17 -13.11 6.29
N ALA A 10 -11.37 -13.49 5.28
CA ALA A 10 -9.92 -13.59 5.42
C ALA A 10 -9.23 -12.23 5.27
N GLU A 11 -8.04 -12.12 5.89
CA GLU A 11 -7.13 -10.98 5.74
C GLU A 11 -5.81 -11.46 5.13
N ARG A 12 -5.24 -10.64 4.24
CA ARG A 12 -3.88 -10.83 3.75
C ARG A 12 -3.11 -9.53 3.76
N THR A 13 -1.92 -9.57 4.35
CA THR A 13 -1.00 -8.44 4.37
C THR A 13 0.12 -8.63 3.36
N LYS A 14 0.53 -7.54 2.70
CA LYS A 14 1.77 -7.47 1.94
C LYS A 14 2.50 -6.16 2.23
N ASP A 15 3.81 -6.20 2.03
CA ASP A 15 4.69 -5.05 2.28
C ASP A 15 5.35 -4.55 1.00
N MET A 16 5.74 -3.29 1.02
CA MET A 16 6.64 -2.69 0.04
C MET A 16 7.57 -1.68 0.71
N LEU A 17 8.68 -1.39 0.03
CA LEU A 17 9.67 -0.43 0.49
C LEU A 17 9.65 0.83 -0.39
N LEU A 18 9.61 1.99 0.26
CA LEU A 18 10.01 3.25 -0.36
C LEU A 18 11.50 3.44 -0.03
N THR A 19 12.35 3.47 -1.05
CA THR A 19 13.80 3.64 -0.89
C THR A 19 14.25 4.92 -1.56
N ASN A 20 14.98 5.76 -0.84
CA ASN A 20 15.56 6.96 -1.39
C ASN A 20 16.90 6.66 -2.07
N TYR A 21 16.87 6.45 -3.39
CA TYR A 21 18.08 6.25 -4.21
C TYR A 21 18.72 7.56 -4.69
N SER A 22 18.13 8.72 -4.36
CA SER A 22 18.72 10.02 -4.70
C SER A 22 19.90 10.35 -3.78
N SER A 23 20.66 11.39 -4.11
CA SER A 23 21.70 11.94 -3.25
C SER A 23 21.18 12.90 -2.17
N GLY A 24 19.92 13.36 -2.29
CA GLY A 24 19.29 14.30 -1.36
C GLY A 24 18.38 13.62 -0.34
N THR A 25 17.85 14.40 0.61
CA THR A 25 16.79 13.94 1.53
C THR A 25 15.43 14.14 0.87
N ILE A 26 14.55 13.14 0.98
CA ILE A 26 13.13 13.25 0.58
C ILE A 26 12.31 13.72 1.79
N TYR A 27 11.42 14.69 1.58
CA TYR A 27 10.53 15.27 2.58
C TYR A 27 9.06 15.03 2.23
N ASP A 28 8.16 15.48 3.11
CA ASP A 28 6.71 15.53 2.92
C ASP A 28 6.10 14.17 2.52
N ILE A 29 6.63 13.10 3.11
CA ILE A 29 6.20 11.73 2.82
C ILE A 29 4.82 11.50 3.44
N SER A 30 3.82 11.35 2.59
CA SER A 30 2.44 11.11 3.00
C SER A 30 1.75 10.15 2.04
N HIS A 31 0.57 9.65 2.40
CA HIS A 31 -0.18 8.76 1.54
C HIS A 31 -1.69 8.94 1.69
N THR A 32 -2.42 8.61 0.62
CA THR A 32 -3.87 8.47 0.63
C THR A 32 -4.26 7.17 -0.03
N ILE A 33 -5.38 6.59 0.42
CA ILE A 33 -5.96 5.40 -0.20
C ILE A 33 -7.42 5.66 -0.54
N ALA A 34 -7.81 5.28 -1.75
CA ALA A 34 -9.19 5.25 -2.20
C ALA A 34 -9.60 3.78 -2.40
N ALA A 35 -10.04 3.13 -1.31
CA ALA A 35 -10.59 1.78 -1.30
C ALA A 35 -11.22 1.44 0.05
N ASP A 36 -12.23 0.59 0.06
CA ASP A 36 -12.87 0.14 1.31
C ASP A 36 -12.22 -1.12 1.90
N SER A 37 -11.71 -2.02 1.04
CA SER A 37 -11.17 -3.33 1.45
C SER A 37 -9.66 -3.32 1.73
N PHE A 38 -9.00 -2.15 1.62
CA PHE A 38 -7.55 -2.03 1.77
C PHE A 38 -7.18 -0.98 2.81
N PHE A 39 -6.28 -1.34 3.71
CA PHE A 39 -5.79 -0.50 4.78
C PHE A 39 -4.28 -0.37 4.67
N VAL A 40 -3.77 0.85 4.86
CA VAL A 40 -2.35 1.14 4.72
C VAL A 40 -1.82 1.68 6.04
N SER A 41 -0.68 1.15 6.45
CA SER A 41 0.15 1.70 7.51
C SER A 41 1.56 1.87 6.97
N SER A 42 2.29 2.83 7.53
CA SER A 42 3.64 3.17 7.10
C SER A 42 4.49 3.52 8.31
N ASP A 43 5.76 3.14 8.28
CA ASP A 43 6.79 3.61 9.23
C ASP A 43 7.66 4.72 8.61
N CYS A 44 7.23 5.29 7.47
CA CYS A 44 7.97 6.34 6.81
C CYS A 44 8.05 7.61 7.68
N PRO A 45 9.26 8.12 7.94
CA PRO A 45 9.43 9.38 8.65
C PRO A 45 9.07 10.58 7.75
N ASP A 46 8.97 11.76 8.36
CA ASP A 46 8.82 13.03 7.62
C ASP A 46 10.00 13.31 6.68
N GLN A 47 11.18 12.73 6.98
CA GLN A 47 12.42 12.91 6.23
C GLN A 47 13.13 11.57 6.00
N LEU A 48 13.29 11.17 4.75
CA LEU A 48 14.01 9.96 4.36
C LEU A 48 15.34 10.32 3.71
N ARG A 49 16.44 10.15 4.45
CA ARG A 49 17.81 10.45 3.97
C ARG A 49 18.22 9.51 2.83
N ALA A 50 19.17 9.95 2.02
CA ALA A 50 19.75 9.18 0.93
C ALA A 50 20.23 7.79 1.39
N GLY A 51 19.91 6.77 0.60
CA GLY A 51 20.25 5.36 0.85
C GLY A 51 19.40 4.65 1.89
N LEU A 52 18.46 5.34 2.57
CA LEU A 52 17.55 4.72 3.52
C LEU A 52 16.23 4.28 2.86
N SER A 53 15.57 3.34 3.53
CA SER A 53 14.26 2.84 3.16
C SER A 53 13.29 2.93 4.34
N CYS A 54 12.02 3.11 4.02
CA CYS A 54 10.91 2.88 4.92
C CYS A 54 9.89 1.92 4.29
N ARG A 55 9.01 1.37 5.11
CA ARG A 55 8.08 0.30 4.76
C ARG A 55 6.65 0.81 4.78
N TYR A 56 5.91 0.44 3.74
CA TYR A 56 4.47 0.44 3.72
C TYR A 56 3.96 -0.98 3.89
N ARG A 57 3.00 -1.14 4.81
CA ARG A 57 2.26 -2.38 5.03
C ARG A 57 0.82 -2.18 4.59
N ILE A 58 0.38 -2.98 3.63
CA ILE A 58 -0.93 -2.93 3.04
C ILE A 58 -1.67 -4.20 3.43
N ALA A 59 -2.73 -4.05 4.21
CA ALA A 59 -3.66 -5.12 4.56
C ALA A 59 -4.85 -5.11 3.60
N PHE A 60 -5.21 -6.28 3.09
CA PHE A 60 -6.42 -6.52 2.32
C PHE A 60 -7.36 -7.36 3.17
N PHE A 61 -8.52 -6.81 3.52
CA PHE A 61 -9.58 -7.55 4.20
C PHE A 61 -10.71 -7.86 3.23
N CYS A 62 -11.08 -9.13 3.16
CA CYS A 62 -12.02 -9.63 2.18
C CYS A 62 -13.46 -9.57 2.71
N HIS A 63 -14.09 -8.38 2.72
CA HIS A 63 -15.41 -8.17 3.31
C HIS A 63 -16.57 -8.78 2.50
N TYR A 64 -16.54 -8.60 1.19
CA TYR A 64 -17.64 -8.97 0.29
C TYR A 64 -17.09 -9.74 -0.90
N GLU A 65 -17.86 -10.70 -1.38
CA GLU A 65 -17.50 -11.49 -2.57
C GLU A 65 -17.24 -10.61 -3.80
N GLY A 66 -16.39 -11.11 -4.70
CA GLY A 66 -16.05 -10.45 -5.95
C GLY A 66 -14.71 -9.71 -5.96
N TYR A 67 -14.47 -8.96 -7.03
CA TYR A 67 -13.23 -8.23 -7.23
C TYR A 67 -13.17 -6.97 -6.36
N GLN A 68 -12.08 -6.85 -5.62
CA GLN A 68 -11.77 -5.71 -4.78
C GLN A 68 -10.60 -4.96 -5.43
N THR A 69 -10.76 -3.65 -5.63
CA THR A 69 -9.72 -2.80 -6.21
C THR A 69 -9.51 -1.55 -5.38
N GLY A 70 -8.33 -0.96 -5.49
CA GLY A 70 -7.99 0.25 -4.77
C GLY A 70 -6.84 0.98 -5.42
N THR A 71 -6.68 2.26 -5.08
CA THR A 71 -5.49 3.03 -5.47
C THR A 71 -4.86 3.66 -4.24
N LEU A 72 -3.61 3.30 -3.98
CA LEU A 72 -2.75 3.95 -3.00
C LEU A 72 -1.90 5.01 -3.73
N ASN A 73 -2.03 6.27 -3.33
CA ASN A 73 -1.15 7.34 -3.77
C ASN A 73 -0.17 7.67 -2.63
N ILE A 74 1.11 7.76 -2.97
CA ILE A 74 2.18 8.16 -2.06
C ILE A 74 2.75 9.47 -2.59
N PHE A 75 2.81 10.47 -1.73
CA PHE A 75 3.33 11.79 -2.06
C PHE A 75 4.67 11.99 -1.38
N THR A 76 5.60 12.62 -2.09
CA THR A 76 6.90 13.00 -1.55
C THR A 76 7.34 14.31 -2.20
N SER A 77 8.35 14.97 -1.63
CA SER A 77 8.93 16.18 -2.21
C SER A 77 9.65 15.97 -3.55
N ASP A 78 10.03 14.73 -3.88
CA ASP A 78 10.73 14.37 -5.12
C ASP A 78 9.77 13.85 -6.21
N LYS A 79 9.00 12.81 -5.88
CA LYS A 79 8.08 12.16 -6.81
C LYS A 79 6.84 11.59 -6.10
N ASN A 80 5.72 11.61 -6.81
CA ASN A 80 4.52 10.91 -6.39
C ASN A 80 4.44 9.53 -7.03
N TYR A 81 4.01 8.55 -6.25
CA TYR A 81 3.84 7.16 -6.69
C TYR A 81 2.37 6.76 -6.62
N ARG A 82 1.94 5.96 -7.58
CA ARG A 82 0.61 5.36 -7.59
C ARG A 82 0.73 3.85 -7.64
N VAL A 83 0.09 3.19 -6.70
CA VAL A 83 0.02 1.73 -6.62
C VAL A 83 -1.43 1.30 -6.79
N HIS A 84 -1.70 0.63 -7.90
CA HIS A 84 -2.98 -0.05 -8.09
C HIS A 84 -3.02 -1.31 -7.23
N LEU A 85 -4.10 -1.52 -6.49
CA LEU A 85 -4.33 -2.67 -5.62
C LEU A 85 -5.43 -3.54 -6.21
N SER A 86 -5.29 -4.86 -6.11
CA SER A 86 -6.31 -5.82 -6.53
C SER A 86 -6.36 -7.01 -5.59
N GLY A 87 -7.54 -7.61 -5.46
CA GLY A 87 -7.77 -8.88 -4.80
C GLY A 87 -9.11 -9.45 -5.25
N TYR A 88 -9.32 -10.75 -5.06
CA TYR A 88 -10.60 -11.39 -5.34
C TYR A 88 -11.10 -12.11 -4.08
N CYS A 89 -12.36 -11.86 -3.74
CA CYS A 89 -13.04 -12.46 -2.63
C CYS A 89 -13.92 -13.61 -3.08
N ASN A 90 -13.48 -14.83 -2.79
CA ASN A 90 -14.26 -16.03 -3.06
C ASN A 90 -15.31 -16.23 -1.95
N PRO A 91 -16.57 -16.52 -2.31
CA PRO A 91 -17.60 -16.82 -1.32
C PRO A 91 -17.18 -17.99 -0.42
N LEU A 92 -17.70 -17.97 0.81
CA LEU A 92 -17.60 -19.12 1.71
C LEU A 92 -18.47 -20.26 1.14
N PRO A 93 -18.01 -21.52 1.21
CA PRO A 93 -18.79 -22.68 0.81
C PRO A 93 -20.03 -22.89 1.68
#